data_AF-A0A835HRZ4-F1
#
_entry.id   AF-A0A835HRZ4-F1
#
_cell.length_a   1.000
_cell.length_b   1.000
_cell.length_c   1.000
_cell.angle_alpha   90.00
_cell.angle_beta   90.00
_cell.angle_gamma   90.00
#
_symmetry.space_group_name_H-M   'P 1'
#
loop_
_entity.id
_entity.type
_entity.pdbx_description
1 polymer ?
#
loop_
_entity_poly.entity_id
_entity_poly.type
_entity_poly.pdbx_seq_one_letter_code
_entity_poly.pdbx_strand_id
1 'polypeptide(L)'
;MSSKSTKKGPSSSSTKPPTKKARNADEVIEILEGVNNNLEKLRETIGPLGFRKQLRDDIFGVDGFSARFLNSTFRVLMKYRSEAEIFVLSDEEGRKDILHDLRGHIGEL
;
A
#
# COMPACT_ATOMS: atom_id res chain seq x y z
N MET A 1 25.18 48.40 -69.70
CA MET A 1 25.97 47.16 -69.52
C MET A 1 25.90 46.78 -68.05
N SER A 2 25.25 45.67 -67.72
CA SER A 2 25.08 45.19 -66.34
C SER A 2 25.55 43.74 -66.23
N SER A 3 26.36 43.46 -65.20
CA SER A 3 26.86 42.14 -64.86
C SER A 3 26.51 41.81 -63.41
N LYS A 4 25.91 40.64 -63.15
CA LYS A 4 26.09 39.76 -61.97
C LYS A 4 25.09 38.60 -62.08
N SER A 5 25.53 37.37 -62.32
CA SER A 5 26.16 36.40 -61.40
C SER A 5 25.17 35.75 -60.42
N THR A 6 25.09 34.43 -60.53
CA THR A 6 24.18 33.46 -59.92
C THR A 6 24.56 33.10 -58.48
N LYS A 7 23.57 32.90 -57.58
CA LYS A 7 23.76 31.98 -56.45
C LYS A 7 22.45 31.36 -55.94
N LYS A 8 22.47 30.02 -55.94
CA LYS A 8 21.46 29.08 -55.47
C LYS A 8 21.06 29.35 -54.02
N GLY A 9 19.76 29.35 -53.73
CA GLY A 9 19.24 29.12 -52.39
C GLY A 9 18.79 27.67 -52.23
N PRO A 10 19.23 26.99 -51.16
CA PRO A 10 18.37 26.06 -50.46
C PRO A 10 18.19 26.57 -49.04
N SER A 11 16.98 27.06 -48.73
CA SER A 11 16.55 27.31 -47.35
C SER A 11 16.41 25.96 -46.66
N SER A 12 17.48 25.49 -46.02
CA SER A 12 17.48 24.29 -45.21
C SER A 12 16.58 24.48 -43.98
N SER A 13 15.58 23.61 -43.86
CA SER A 13 14.82 23.32 -42.65
C SER A 13 15.75 23.11 -41.45
N SER A 14 15.63 23.97 -40.42
CA SER A 14 16.23 23.70 -39.12
C SER A 14 15.18 23.15 -38.17
N THR A 15 14.89 21.85 -38.29
CA THR A 15 14.24 21.10 -37.21
C THR A 15 15.22 21.07 -36.05
N LYS A 16 15.00 21.90 -35.02
CA LYS A 16 15.77 21.85 -33.78
C LYS A 16 15.64 20.44 -33.20
N PRO A 17 16.74 19.72 -32.93
CA PRO A 17 16.65 18.42 -32.27
C PRO A 17 16.06 18.63 -30.86
N PRO A 18 15.15 17.76 -30.40
CA PRO A 18 14.57 17.88 -29.08
C PRO A 18 15.68 17.84 -28.04
N THR A 19 15.70 18.88 -27.21
CA THR A 19 16.72 19.12 -26.19
C THR A 19 16.74 17.95 -25.21
N LYS A 20 17.91 17.32 -25.05
CA LYS A 20 18.16 16.20 -24.11
C LYS A 20 17.63 16.44 -22.68
N LYS A 21 17.41 17.70 -22.29
CA LYS A 21 16.79 18.10 -21.01
C LYS A 21 15.33 17.64 -20.86
N ALA A 22 14.53 17.65 -21.92
CA ALA A 22 13.14 17.22 -21.85
C ALA A 22 13.04 15.71 -21.54
N ARG A 23 13.86 14.90 -22.23
CA ARG A 23 13.93 13.44 -22.00
C ARG A 23 14.32 13.05 -20.58
N ASN A 24 15.21 13.83 -19.94
CA ASN A 24 15.59 13.57 -18.55
C ASN A 24 14.49 13.97 -17.55
N ALA A 25 13.66 14.98 -17.87
CA ALA A 25 12.55 15.37 -17.01
C ALA A 25 11.43 14.32 -17.04
N ASP A 26 11.12 13.79 -18.23
CA ASP A 26 10.12 12.73 -18.40
C ASP A 26 10.53 11.46 -17.66
N GLU A 27 11.81 11.08 -17.75
CA GLU A 27 12.38 9.93 -17.02
C GLU A 27 12.31 10.11 -15.49
N VAL A 28 12.56 11.33 -14.99
CA VAL A 28 12.43 11.62 -13.56
C VAL A 28 10.97 11.59 -13.09
N ILE A 29 10.03 12.03 -13.93
CA ILE A 29 8.59 11.97 -13.62
C ILE A 29 8.13 10.51 -13.54
N GLU A 30 8.50 9.67 -14.50
CA GLU A 30 8.16 8.23 -14.47
C GLU A 30 8.73 7.52 -13.23
N ILE A 31 9.96 7.85 -12.82
CA ILE A 31 10.56 7.30 -11.59
C ILE A 31 9.76 7.75 -10.35
N LEU A 32 9.37 9.03 -10.28
CA LEU A 32 8.61 9.56 -9.14
C LEU A 32 7.21 8.96 -9.06
N GLU A 33 6.54 8.75 -10.19
CA GLU A 33 5.25 8.05 -10.26
C GLU A 33 5.38 6.59 -9.83
N GLY A 34 6.45 5.90 -10.26
CA GLY A 34 6.77 4.55 -9.82
C GLY A 34 7.00 4.46 -8.31
N VAL A 35 7.74 5.41 -7.73
CA VAL A 35 7.96 5.49 -6.28
C VAL A 35 6.65 5.76 -5.54
N ASN A 36 5.80 6.67 -6.02
CA ASN A 36 4.53 6.99 -5.37
C ASN A 36 3.55 5.79 -5.40
N ASN A 37 3.47 5.08 -6.51
CA ASN A 37 2.66 3.87 -6.64
C ASN A 37 3.16 2.74 -5.72
N ASN A 38 4.47 2.60 -5.55
CA ASN A 38 5.06 1.64 -4.64
C ASN A 38 4.85 2.03 -3.17
N LEU A 39 4.86 3.33 -2.85
CA LEU A 39 4.52 3.84 -1.51
C LEU A 39 3.04 3.63 -1.17
N GLU A 40 2.12 3.81 -2.11
CA GLU A 40 0.69 3.49 -1.91
C GLU A 40 0.48 1.99 -1.67
N LYS A 41 1.11 1.12 -2.46
CA LYS A 41 1.08 -0.34 -2.23
C LYS A 41 1.69 -0.73 -0.88
N LEU A 42 2.78 -0.07 -0.48
CA LEU A 42 3.39 -0.26 0.84
C LEU A 42 2.47 0.21 1.96
N ARG A 43 1.74 1.31 1.76
CA ARG A 43 0.71 1.82 2.68
C ARG A 43 -0.47 0.85 2.82
N GLU A 44 -0.84 0.17 1.74
CA GLU A 44 -1.86 -0.89 1.77
C GLU A 44 -1.36 -2.15 2.50
N THR A 45 -0.07 -2.48 2.35
CA THR A 45 0.55 -3.68 2.94
C THR A 45 0.92 -3.49 4.41
N ILE A 46 1.28 -2.27 4.81
CA ILE A 46 1.81 -1.92 6.16
C ILE A 46 0.82 -1.01 6.92
N GLY A 47 -0.31 -0.66 6.32
CA GLY A 47 -1.30 0.23 6.91
C GLY A 47 -1.92 -0.35 8.18
N PRO A 48 -2.11 0.46 9.25
CA PRO A 48 -2.85 0.05 10.44
C PRO A 48 -4.25 -0.51 10.14
N LEU A 49 -4.81 -0.17 8.97
CA LEU A 49 -6.09 -0.68 8.47
C LEU A 49 -5.98 -2.13 7.95
N GLY A 50 -4.86 -2.52 7.33
CA GLY A 50 -4.63 -3.88 6.84
C GLY A 50 -4.57 -4.87 7.99
N PHE A 51 -3.75 -4.57 9.01
CA PHE A 51 -3.67 -5.37 10.23
C PHE A 51 -5.01 -5.48 10.96
N ARG A 52 -5.75 -4.37 11.10
CA ARG A 52 -7.08 -4.35 11.72
C ARG A 52 -8.07 -5.26 10.99
N LYS A 53 -8.06 -5.22 9.66
CA LYS A 53 -8.93 -6.04 8.84
C LYS A 53 -8.57 -7.52 8.99
N GLN A 54 -7.29 -7.85 8.86
CA GLN A 54 -6.80 -9.21 9.06
C GLN A 54 -7.16 -9.76 10.43
N LEU A 55 -6.86 -9.00 11.51
CA LEU A 55 -7.21 -9.39 12.87
C LEU A 55 -8.72 -9.63 13.02
N ARG A 56 -9.55 -8.77 12.43
CA ARG A 56 -11.01 -8.95 12.48
C ARG A 56 -11.43 -10.22 11.75
N ASP A 57 -10.90 -10.47 10.57
CA ASP A 57 -11.25 -11.65 9.76
C ASP A 57 -10.79 -12.93 10.48
N ASP A 58 -9.58 -12.94 11.05
CA ASP A 58 -9.04 -14.05 11.84
C ASP A 58 -9.87 -14.34 13.09
N ILE A 59 -10.34 -13.32 13.82
CA ILE A 59 -11.18 -13.50 15.01
C ILE A 59 -12.55 -14.05 14.62
N PHE A 60 -13.17 -13.50 13.57
CA PHE A 60 -14.50 -13.92 13.13
C PHE A 60 -14.49 -15.26 12.38
N GLY A 61 -13.32 -15.73 11.95
CA GLY A 61 -13.13 -17.06 11.39
C GLY A 61 -13.09 -18.18 12.42
N VAL A 62 -13.07 -17.87 13.73
CA VAL A 62 -13.05 -18.91 14.78
C VAL A 62 -14.46 -19.33 15.17
N ASP A 63 -14.77 -20.59 14.91
CA ASP A 63 -16.05 -21.20 15.28
C ASP A 63 -16.20 -21.42 16.80
N GLY A 64 -17.45 -21.52 17.26
CA GLY A 64 -17.78 -21.85 18.66
C GLY A 64 -17.95 -20.65 19.59
N PHE A 65 -17.85 -19.42 19.08
CA PHE A 65 -18.01 -18.19 19.85
C PHE A 65 -19.13 -17.30 19.32
N SER A 66 -19.76 -16.53 20.22
CA SER A 66 -20.81 -15.60 19.80
C SER A 66 -20.22 -14.37 19.13
N ALA A 67 -20.91 -13.81 18.13
CA ALA A 67 -20.49 -12.57 17.47
C ALA A 67 -20.31 -11.39 18.45
N ARG A 68 -21.06 -11.37 19.56
CA ARG A 68 -20.90 -10.36 20.63
C ARG A 68 -19.57 -10.51 21.36
N PHE A 69 -19.20 -11.74 21.68
CA PHE A 69 -17.91 -12.05 22.30
C PHE A 69 -16.74 -11.72 21.35
N LEU A 70 -16.84 -12.14 20.09
CA LEU A 70 -15.81 -11.88 19.08
C LEU A 70 -15.59 -10.38 18.83
N ASN A 71 -16.66 -9.58 18.78
CA ASN A 71 -16.54 -8.12 18.73
C ASN A 71 -15.84 -7.52 19.95
N SER A 72 -16.10 -8.06 21.14
CA SER A 72 -15.46 -7.60 22.38
C SER A 72 -13.98 -7.96 22.40
N THR A 73 -13.65 -9.17 21.95
CA THR A 73 -12.28 -9.66 21.76
C THR A 73 -11.51 -8.78 20.79
N PHE A 74 -12.10 -8.44 19.64
CA PHE A 74 -11.49 -7.51 18.69
C PHE A 74 -11.16 -6.17 19.35
N ARG A 75 -12.05 -5.60 20.17
CA ARG A 75 -11.79 -4.35 20.90
C ARG A 75 -10.65 -4.49 21.91
N VAL A 76 -10.53 -5.63 22.58
CA VAL A 76 -9.47 -5.91 23.55
C VAL A 76 -8.13 -6.07 22.85
N LEU A 77 -8.05 -6.92 21.82
CA LEU A 77 -6.82 -7.14 21.04
C LEU A 77 -6.36 -5.85 20.33
N MET A 78 -7.29 -5.00 19.90
CA MET A 78 -6.95 -3.67 19.38
C MET A 78 -6.28 -2.74 20.39
N LYS A 79 -6.45 -2.96 21.70
CA LYS A 79 -5.74 -2.23 22.76
C LYS A 79 -4.35 -2.81 23.05
N TYR A 80 -4.20 -4.12 22.91
CA TYR A 80 -2.97 -4.85 23.19
C TYR A 80 -2.36 -5.42 21.92
N ARG A 81 -1.54 -4.60 21.25
CA ARG A 81 -0.99 -4.92 19.93
C ARG A 81 -0.20 -6.23 19.90
N SER A 82 0.60 -6.52 20.93
CA SER A 82 1.35 -7.78 21.03
C SER A 82 0.42 -9.00 21.04
N GLU A 83 -0.67 -8.95 21.80
CA GLU A 83 -1.67 -10.02 21.85
C GLU A 83 -2.38 -10.20 20.50
N ALA A 84 -2.67 -9.10 19.81
CA ALA A 84 -3.24 -9.15 18.47
C ALA A 84 -2.29 -9.80 17.45
N GLU A 85 -1.00 -9.50 17.53
CA GLU A 85 0.02 -10.12 16.66
C GLU A 85 0.17 -11.60 16.96
N ILE A 86 0.18 -12.01 18.24
CA ILE A 86 0.17 -13.43 18.65
C ILE A 86 -1.07 -14.14 18.10
N PHE A 87 -2.24 -13.51 18.21
CA PHE A 87 -3.49 -14.08 17.70
C PHE A 87 -3.44 -14.34 16.19
N VAL A 88 -2.95 -13.38 15.40
CA VAL A 88 -2.84 -13.50 13.93
C VAL A 88 -1.82 -14.57 13.52
N LEU A 89 -0.75 -14.74 14.30
CA LEU A 89 0.29 -15.74 14.03
C LEU A 89 -0.08 -17.16 14.48
N SER A 90 -1.14 -17.30 15.29
CA SER A 90 -1.57 -18.59 15.83
C SER A 90 -2.39 -19.39 14.81
N ASP A 91 -2.31 -20.71 14.91
CA ASP A 91 -3.18 -21.62 14.16
C ASP A 91 -4.62 -21.61 14.71
N GLU A 92 -5.48 -22.48 14.19
CA GLU A 92 -6.89 -22.50 14.61
C GLU A 92 -7.06 -22.92 16.09
N GLU A 93 -6.30 -23.91 16.55
CA GLU A 93 -6.36 -24.40 17.93
C GLU A 93 -5.83 -23.33 18.90
N GLY A 94 -4.67 -22.73 18.61
CA GLY A 94 -4.12 -21.64 19.41
C GLY A 94 -5.03 -20.41 19.45
N ARG A 95 -5.71 -20.08 18.34
CA ARG A 95 -6.71 -18.99 18.35
C ARG A 95 -7.89 -19.32 19.25
N LYS A 96 -8.38 -20.57 19.25
CA LYS A 96 -9.44 -21.02 20.17
C LYS A 96 -9.02 -20.91 21.62
N ASP A 97 -7.80 -21.33 21.97
CA ASP A 97 -7.26 -21.24 23.32
C ASP A 97 -7.18 -19.78 23.80
N ILE A 98 -6.64 -18.88 22.96
CA ILE A 98 -6.59 -17.44 23.27
C ILE A 98 -7.99 -16.87 23.47
N LEU A 99 -8.97 -17.24 22.65
CA LEU A 99 -10.36 -16.82 22.83
C LEU A 99 -10.99 -17.39 24.11
N HIS A 100 -10.64 -18.61 24.51
CA HIS A 100 -11.10 -19.19 25.76
C HIS A 100 -10.51 -18.46 26.98
N ASP A 101 -9.23 -18.13 26.96
CA ASP A 101 -8.58 -17.35 28.01
C ASP A 101 -9.19 -15.95 28.13
N LEU A 102 -9.42 -15.29 27.00
CA LEU A 102 -10.08 -13.97 26.95
C LEU A 102 -11.53 -14.01 27.41
N ARG A 103 -12.20 -15.17 27.35
CA ARG A 103 -13.57 -15.30 27.88
C ARG A 103 -13.64 -15.07 29.39
N GLY A 104 -12.61 -15.48 30.13
CA GLY A 104 -12.50 -15.19 31.56
C GLY A 104 -12.41 -13.69 31.85
N HIS A 105 -11.71 -12.94 31.00
CA HIS A 105 -11.52 -11.49 31.17
C HIS A 105 -12.66 -10.63 30.63
N ILE A 106 -13.32 -11.06 29.55
CA ILE A 106 -14.43 -10.31 28.93
C ILE A 106 -15.76 -10.58 29.64
N GLY A 107 -15.92 -11.74 30.28
CA GLY A 107 -17.12 -12.07 31.07
C GLY A 107 -17.32 -11.21 32.33
N GLU A 108 -16.30 -10.44 32.74
CA GLU A 108 -16.34 -9.52 33.89
C GLU A 108 -16.63 -8.05 33.50
N LEU A 109 -16.85 -7.74 32.21
CA LEU A 109 -17.23 -6.41 31.69
C LEU A 109 -18.73 -6.30 31.38
#